data_AF-A0A8S9DTA5-F1
#
_entry.id   AF-A0A8S9DTA5-F1
#
_cell.length_a   1.000
_cell.length_b   1.000
_cell.length_c   1.000
_cell.angle_alpha   90.00
_cell.angle_beta   90.00
_cell.angle_gamma   90.00
#
_symmetry.space_group_name_H-M   'P 1'
#
loop_
_entity.id
_entity.type
_entity.pdbx_description
1 polymer ?
#
loop_
_entity_poly.entity_id
_entity_poly.type
_entity_poly.pdbx_seq_one_letter_code
_entity_poly.pdbx_strand_id
1 'polypeptide(L)'
;MENLIINKEVRSVSGFNSVKFKAVGKLIITQGAQESLTIQADQEIRARIHTDVIEGVLIISYDADWKDWTGFRLVDKGRRKLLQMH
;
A
#
# COMPACT_ATOMS: atom_id res chain seq x y z
N MET A 1 -27.27 1.83 8.42
CA MET A 1 -26.69 0.65 7.76
C MET A 1 -25.58 1.14 6.86
N GLU A 2 -24.34 0.88 7.26
CA GLU A 2 -23.14 1.33 6.55
C GLU A 2 -23.03 0.51 5.27
N ASN A 3 -23.25 1.13 4.13
CA ASN A 3 -23.10 0.47 2.84
C ASN A 3 -21.59 0.39 2.56
N LEU A 4 -20.92 -0.59 3.16
CA LEU A 4 -19.52 -0.87 2.91
C LEU A 4 -19.41 -1.26 1.44
N ILE A 5 -19.06 -0.31 0.58
CA ILE A 5 -18.64 -0.60 -0.78
C ILE A 5 -17.30 -1.33 -0.64
N ILE A 6 -17.36 -2.65 -0.48
CA ILE A 6 -16.18 -3.49 -0.38
C ILE A 6 -15.60 -3.57 -1.78
N ASN A 7 -14.73 -2.60 -2.06
CA ASN A 7 -13.99 -2.45 -3.30
C ASN A 7 -12.98 -3.59 -3.44
N LYS A 8 -13.46 -4.76 -3.90
CA LYS A 8 -12.64 -5.95 -4.17
C LYS A 8 -12.14 -5.94 -5.61
N GLU A 9 -10.90 -6.38 -5.80
CA GLU A 9 -10.29 -6.59 -7.12
C GLU A 9 -9.60 -7.94 -7.12
N VAL A 10 -9.90 -8.78 -8.11
CA VAL A 10 -9.20 -10.06 -8.32
C VAL A 10 -8.14 -9.83 -9.39
N ARG A 11 -6.89 -10.19 -9.09
CA ARG A 11 -5.78 -10.11 -10.04
C ARG A 11 -5.33 -11.50 -10.46
N SER A 12 -5.10 -11.67 -11.76
CA SER A 12 -4.49 -12.89 -12.30
C SER A 12 -3.01 -12.91 -11.89
N VAL A 13 -2.63 -13.93 -11.11
CA VAL A 13 -1.27 -14.20 -10.67
C VAL A 13 -1.00 -15.69 -10.84
N SER A 14 0.22 -16.07 -11.20
CA SER A 14 0.58 -17.47 -11.32
C SER A 14 2.06 -17.73 -11.10
N GLY A 15 2.38 -18.97 -10.76
CA GLY A 15 3.75 -19.48 -10.65
C GLY A 15 4.49 -19.00 -9.41
N PHE A 16 3.82 -18.85 -8.25
CA PHE A 16 4.45 -18.42 -7.00
C PHE A 16 4.27 -19.44 -5.87
N ASN A 17 5.30 -19.58 -5.04
CA ASN A 17 5.30 -20.40 -3.83
C ASN A 17 5.57 -19.59 -2.56
N SER A 18 5.89 -18.30 -2.71
CA SER A 18 6.28 -17.39 -1.65
C SER A 18 5.59 -16.05 -1.82
N VAL A 19 5.35 -15.32 -0.72
CA VAL A 19 4.72 -14.01 -0.74
C VAL A 19 5.62 -12.99 -0.03
N LYS A 20 5.87 -11.85 -0.67
CA LYS A 20 6.59 -10.71 -0.11
C LYS A 20 5.67 -9.50 -0.03
N PHE A 21 5.23 -9.18 1.19
CA PHE A 21 4.30 -8.07 1.43
C PHE A 21 5.05 -6.84 1.96
N LYS A 22 5.00 -5.74 1.20
CA LYS A 22 5.65 -4.45 1.46
C LYS A 22 4.62 -3.32 1.46
N ALA A 23 3.59 -3.43 2.29
CA ALA A 23 2.56 -2.42 2.43
C ALA A 23 2.06 -2.40 3.88
N VAL A 24 1.40 -1.31 4.26
CA VAL A 24 0.66 -1.25 5.53
C VAL A 24 -0.72 -1.85 5.29
N GLY A 25 -1.09 -2.87 6.07
CA GLY A 25 -2.41 -3.48 5.97
C GLY A 25 -2.48 -4.90 6.52
N LYS A 26 -3.56 -5.59 6.16
CA LYS A 26 -3.84 -6.97 6.55
C LYS A 26 -3.59 -7.90 5.37
N LEU A 27 -2.73 -8.89 5.57
CA LEU A 27 -2.53 -10.01 4.63
C LEU A 27 -3.20 -11.26 5.18
N ILE A 28 -4.06 -11.89 4.39
CA ILE A 28 -4.68 -13.19 4.69
C ILE A 28 -4.15 -14.18 3.66
N ILE A 29 -3.53 -15.26 4.12
CA ILE A 29 -2.98 -16.32 3.26
C ILE A 29 -3.81 -17.58 3.48
N THR A 30 -4.22 -18.21 2.39
CA THR A 30 -4.90 -19.51 2.41
C THR A 30 -4.22 -20.41 1.38
N GLN A 31 -3.78 -21.58 1.80
CA GLN A 31 -3.19 -22.57 0.91
C GLN A 31 -4.30 -23.41 0.27
N GLY A 32 -4.26 -23.56 -1.05
CA GLY A 32 -5.27 -24.30 -1.81
C GLY A 32 -4.71 -24.83 -3.13
N ALA A 33 -5.57 -25.47 -3.92
CA ALA A 33 -5.18 -26.07 -5.20
C ALA A 33 -4.92 -25.04 -6.32
N GLN A 34 -5.35 -23.79 -6.13
CA GLN A 34 -5.28 -22.74 -7.14
C GLN A 34 -4.68 -21.46 -6.57
N GLU A 35 -3.87 -20.80 -7.39
CA GLU A 35 -3.28 -19.50 -7.11
C GLU A 35 -4.33 -18.40 -7.34
N SER A 36 -4.46 -17.47 -6.39
CA SER A 36 -5.34 -16.31 -6.54
C SER A 36 -4.88 -15.16 -5.67
N LEU A 37 -5.16 -13.94 -6.12
CA LEU A 37 -4.94 -12.71 -5.36
C LEU A 37 -6.21 -11.86 -5.37
N THR A 38 -6.71 -11.54 -4.17
CA THR A 38 -7.81 -10.58 -3.98
C THR A 38 -7.31 -9.40 -3.17
N ILE A 39 -7.50 -8.20 -3.70
CA ILE A 39 -7.18 -6.94 -3.02
C ILE A 39 -8.48 -6.28 -2.59
N GLN A 40 -8.53 -5.83 -1.33
CA GLN A 40 -9.65 -5.08 -0.77
C GLN A 40 -9.12 -3.73 -0.27
N ALA A 41 -9.40 -2.67 -1.01
CA ALA A 41 -9.02 -1.31 -0.62
C ALA A 41 -9.81 -0.29 -1.46
N ASP A 42 -9.79 0.97 -1.05
CA ASP A 42 -10.38 2.06 -1.84
C ASP A 42 -9.68 2.22 -3.19
N GLN A 43 -10.39 2.79 -4.17
CA GLN A 43 -9.88 2.93 -5.54
C GLN A 43 -8.54 3.65 -5.62
N GLU A 44 -8.37 4.72 -4.83
CA GLU A 44 -7.12 5.49 -4.77
C GLU A 44 -5.94 4.67 -4.24
N ILE A 45 -6.20 3.80 -3.26
CA ILE A 45 -5.20 2.91 -2.68
C ILE A 45 -4.86 1.78 -3.66
N ARG A 46 -5.86 1.16 -4.29
CA ARG A 46 -5.65 0.07 -5.27
C ARG A 46 -4.81 0.50 -6.47
N ALA A 47 -5.00 1.73 -6.94
CA ALA A 47 -4.22 2.30 -8.04
C ALA A 47 -2.72 2.40 -7.72
N ARG A 48 -2.34 2.38 -6.44
CA ARG A 48 -0.96 2.45 -5.95
C ARG A 48 -0.41 1.10 -5.47
N ILE A 49 -1.22 0.03 -5.56
CA ILE A 49 -0.78 -1.32 -5.22
C ILE A 49 -0.20 -1.98 -6.47
N HIS A 50 1.08 -2.35 -6.37
CA HIS A 50 1.82 -3.08 -7.39
C HIS A 50 1.96 -4.55 -7.00
N THR A 51 1.81 -5.42 -7.99
CA THR A 51 1.80 -6.88 -7.81
C THR A 51 2.57 -7.53 -8.94
N ASP A 52 3.65 -8.23 -8.61
CA ASP A 52 4.50 -8.91 -9.58
C ASP A 52 4.91 -10.29 -9.05
N VAL A 53 5.09 -11.25 -9.95
CA VAL A 53 5.70 -12.54 -9.62
C VAL A 53 7.10 -12.59 -10.20
N ILE A 54 8.10 -12.64 -9.32
CA ILE A 54 9.51 -12.68 -9.71
C ILE A 54 10.14 -13.90 -9.01
N GLU A 55 10.71 -14.82 -9.78
CA GLU A 55 11.39 -16.02 -9.27
C GLU A 55 10.55 -16.85 -8.30
N GLY A 56 9.23 -16.96 -8.55
CA GLY A 56 8.32 -17.71 -7.68
C GLY A 56 7.86 -16.95 -6.43
N VAL A 57 8.18 -15.66 -6.30
CA VAL A 57 7.76 -14.81 -5.20
C VAL A 57 6.71 -13.81 -5.69
N LEU A 58 5.49 -13.88 -5.14
CA LEU A 58 4.48 -12.84 -5.30
C LEU A 58 4.85 -11.64 -4.44
N ILE A 59 5.31 -10.58 -5.09
CA ILE A 59 5.64 -9.30 -4.47
C ILE A 59 4.39 -8.42 -4.51
N ILE A 60 3.93 -7.99 -3.34
CA ILE A 60 2.83 -7.04 -3.18
C ILE A 60 3.43 -5.80 -2.51
N SER A 61 3.52 -4.70 -3.26
CA SER A 61 4.04 -3.43 -2.76
C SER A 61 3.02 -2.32 -2.92
N TYR A 62 3.13 -1.31 -2.07
CA TYR A 62 2.36 -0.09 -2.16
C TYR A 62 3.32 1.08 -2.33
N ASP A 63 3.06 1.94 -3.31
CA ASP A 63 3.79 3.20 -3.48
C ASP A 63 3.36 4.17 -2.36
N ALA A 64 3.99 3.99 -1.20
CA ALA A 64 4.01 5.01 -0.18
C ALA A 64 5.12 5.99 -0.55
N ASP A 65 4.75 7.24 -0.82
CA ASP A 65 5.66 8.36 -0.62
C ASP A 65 6.17 8.25 0.82
N TRP A 66 7.42 7.80 0.99
CA TRP A 66 8.08 7.62 2.29
C TRP A 66 8.04 8.86 3.19
N LYS A 67 7.72 10.04 2.61
CA LYS A 67 7.45 11.31 3.28
C LYS A 67 6.20 11.30 4.15
N ASP A 68 5.19 10.48 3.85
CA ASP A 68 3.95 10.41 4.63
C ASP A 68 4.10 9.63 5.94
N TRP A 69 5.03 8.66 6.00
CA TRP A 69 5.24 7.84 7.21
C TRP A 69 6.13 8.56 8.25
N THR A 70 7.13 9.34 7.84
CA THR A 70 8.16 9.87 8.76
C THR A 70 7.79 11.14 9.53
N GLY A 71 6.55 11.66 9.43
CA GLY A 71 6.14 12.78 10.28
C GLY A 71 6.85 14.11 9.98
N PHE A 72 7.34 14.33 8.76
CA PHE A 72 7.95 15.61 8.35
C PHE A 72 6.99 16.81 8.37
N ARG A 73 5.68 16.62 8.63
CA ARG A 73 4.75 17.73 8.93
C ARG A 73 4.86 18.27 10.37
N LEU A 74 5.70 17.68 11.23
CA LEU A 74 5.95 18.19 12.59
C LEU A 74 7.15 19.14 12.69
N VAL A 75 7.89 19.37 11.60
CA VAL A 75 9.12 20.19 11.60
C VAL A 75 9.04 21.43 10.69
N ASP A 76 7.88 22.07 10.56
CA ASP A 76 7.81 23.38 9.89
C ASP A 76 6.87 24.39 10.57
N LYS A 77 6.93 24.45 11.92
CA LYS A 77 6.29 25.55 12.67
C LYS A 77 7.19 26.11 13.76
N GLY A 78 8.45 26.37 13.39
CA GLY A 78 9.41 26.88 14.35
C GLY A 78 10.72 27.40 13.77
N ARG A 79 10.69 28.29 12.76
CA ARG A 79 11.88 29.10 12.44
C ARG A 79 11.52 30.45 11.77
N ARG A 80 11.43 31.46 12.64
CA ARG A 80 11.87 32.86 12.51
C ARG A 80 11.79 33.53 11.13
N LYS A 81 10.99 34.59 11.05
CA LYS A 81 11.39 35.81 10.34
C LYS A 81 11.41 36.97 11.34
N LEU A 82 12.62 37.32 11.77
CA LEU A 82 12.94 38.62 12.35
C LEU A 82 12.57 39.67 11.30
N LEU A 83 11.62 40.54 11.62
CA LEU A 83 11.37 41.76 10.86
C LEU A 83 12.23 42.86 11.49
N GLN A 84 13.34 43.17 10.83
CA GLN A 84 13.96 44.48 10.93
C GLN A 84 13.48 45.36 9.77
N MET A 85 13.40 46.66 10.06
CA MET A 85 13.25 47.81 9.15
C MET A 85 11.83 48.11 8.65
N HIS A 86 11.16 49.07 9.30
CA HIS A 86 11.13 50.48 8.88
C HIS A 86 11.03 51.37 10.12
#